data_AF-A0A3D0XNN8-F1
#
_entry.id   AF-A0A3D0XNN8-F1
#
_cell.length_a   1.000
_cell.length_b   1.000
_cell.length_c   1.000
_cell.angle_alpha   90.00
_cell.angle_beta   90.00
_cell.angle_gamma   90.00
#
_symmetry.space_group_name_H-M   'P 1'
#
loop_
_entity.id
_entity.type
_entity.pdbx_description
1 polymer ?
#
loop_
_entity_poly.entity_id
_entity_poly.type
_entity_poly.pdbx_seq_one_letter_code
_entity_poly.pdbx_strand_id
1 'polypeptide(L)'
;MANQARIVALGGVTAALSLIFLFLGSVVPIAQMIMPAIAGLLLIVIVGEVSSIKWAWVIFAAVSILAALLCPDKGVVIYYIFFFGHYPLLKRSIERFQNRVCQWVLKFLLFNACLTAAYFITVQLFGLPNGVVKYGYLLILVLLNIAFVLYDIAVTRLITVYFLRFRRHLHRR
;
A
#
# COMPACT_ATOMS: atom_id res chain seq x y z
N MET A 1 -9.71 -24.39 -15.49
CA MET A 1 -8.47 -24.58 -14.71
C MET A 1 -7.34 -23.62 -15.10
N ALA A 2 -7.09 -23.35 -16.40
CA ALA A 2 -6.04 -22.43 -16.86
C ALA A 2 -6.06 -21.03 -16.23
N ASN A 3 -7.24 -20.49 -15.92
CA ASN A 3 -7.37 -19.17 -15.32
C ASN A 3 -6.87 -19.12 -13.86
N GLN A 4 -7.04 -20.21 -13.09
CA GLN A 4 -6.59 -20.25 -11.70
C GLN A 4 -5.08 -20.43 -11.58
N ALA A 5 -4.48 -21.29 -12.43
CA ALA A 5 -3.02 -21.43 -12.48
C ALA A 5 -2.32 -20.10 -12.80
N ARG A 6 -2.89 -19.31 -13.73
CA ARG A 6 -2.38 -17.97 -14.05
C ARG A 6 -2.46 -17.02 -12.85
N ILE A 7 -3.58 -17.01 -12.11
CA ILE A 7 -3.75 -16.17 -10.92
C ILE A 7 -2.73 -16.54 -9.85
N VAL A 8 -2.51 -17.83 -9.61
CA VAL A 8 -1.54 -18.31 -8.62
C VAL A 8 -0.11 -17.94 -9.03
N ALA A 9 0.26 -18.14 -10.30
CA ALA A 9 1.59 -17.79 -10.80
C ALA A 9 1.86 -16.27 -10.73
N LEU A 10 0.93 -15.44 -11.21
CA LEU A 10 1.03 -13.98 -11.12
C LEU A 10 1.07 -13.51 -9.66
N GLY A 11 0.24 -14.11 -8.80
CA GLY A 11 0.23 -13.83 -7.37
C GLY A 11 1.58 -14.16 -6.71
N GLY A 12 2.17 -15.30 -7.03
CA GLY A 12 3.49 -15.69 -6.54
C GLY A 12 4.59 -14.73 -6.99
N VAL A 13 4.63 -14.36 -8.27
CA VAL A 13 5.62 -13.42 -8.81
C VAL A 13 5.48 -12.02 -8.19
N THR A 14 4.25 -11.50 -8.09
CA THR A 14 4.01 -10.19 -7.45
C THR A 14 4.31 -10.21 -5.96
N ALA A 15 4.02 -11.31 -5.26
CA ALA A 15 4.38 -11.47 -3.86
C ALA A 15 5.91 -11.48 -3.66
N ALA A 16 6.64 -12.23 -4.49
CA ALA A 16 8.09 -12.29 -4.45
C ALA A 16 8.73 -10.90 -4.72
N LEU A 17 8.27 -10.19 -5.75
CA LEU A 17 8.73 -8.83 -6.04
C LEU A 17 8.44 -7.86 -4.90
N SER A 18 7.23 -7.94 -4.32
CA SER A 18 6.86 -7.10 -3.17
C SER A 18 7.78 -7.36 -1.99
N LEU A 19 8.09 -8.63 -1.69
CA LEU A 19 9.02 -9.02 -0.64
C LEU A 19 10.44 -8.51 -0.89
N ILE A 20 10.92 -8.55 -2.14
CA ILE A 20 12.24 -7.99 -2.49
C ILE A 20 12.28 -6.50 -2.16
N PHE A 21 11.27 -5.72 -2.55
CA PHE A 21 11.23 -4.31 -2.21
C PHE A 21 11.17 -4.08 -0.70
N LEU A 22 10.34 -4.82 0.03
CA LEU A 22 10.26 -4.70 1.49
C LEU A 22 11.59 -5.04 2.17
N PHE A 23 12.28 -6.06 1.69
CA PHE A 23 13.61 -6.43 2.19
C PHE A 23 14.64 -5.34 1.88
N LEU A 24 14.66 -4.79 0.66
CA LEU A 24 15.53 -3.68 0.30
C LEU A 24 15.27 -2.43 1.15
N GLY A 25 14.00 -2.11 1.40
CA GLY A 25 13.62 -1.01 2.30
C GLY A 25 14.11 -1.23 3.73
N SER A 26 14.23 -2.49 4.15
CA SER A 26 14.72 -2.85 5.48
C SER A 26 16.24 -2.77 5.61
N VAL A 27 16.97 -2.83 4.50
CA VAL A 27 18.44 -2.75 4.48
C VAL A 27 18.92 -1.31 4.20
N VAL A 28 18.15 -0.54 3.42
CA VAL A 28 18.52 0.82 2.99
C VAL A 28 17.73 1.86 3.81
N PRO A 29 18.35 2.56 4.78
CA PRO A 29 17.65 3.45 5.71
C PRO A 29 16.87 4.59 5.03
N ILE A 30 17.42 5.15 3.94
CA ILE A 30 16.80 6.26 3.20
C ILE A 30 15.51 5.81 2.49
N ALA A 31 15.32 4.51 2.27
CA ALA A 31 14.24 3.96 1.45
C ALA A 31 13.09 3.33 2.27
N GLN A 32 13.13 3.43 3.60
CA GLN A 32 12.21 2.75 4.52
C GLN A 32 10.71 3.07 4.28
N MET A 33 10.39 4.27 3.79
CA MET A 33 9.00 4.64 3.44
C MET A 33 8.66 4.43 1.96
N ILE A 34 9.66 4.54 1.07
CA ILE A 34 9.47 4.50 -0.39
C ILE A 34 9.24 3.06 -0.86
N MET A 35 10.03 2.12 -0.34
CA MET A 35 9.96 0.72 -0.75
C MET A 35 8.62 0.04 -0.41
N PRO A 36 8.05 0.20 0.80
CA PRO A 36 6.72 -0.34 1.07
C PRO A 36 5.62 0.32 0.23
N ALA A 37 5.77 1.60 -0.13
CA ALA A 37 4.88 2.25 -1.09
C ALA A 37 4.92 1.58 -2.47
N ILE A 38 6.11 1.30 -3.00
CA ILE A 38 6.30 0.59 -4.27
C ILE A 38 5.73 -0.83 -4.20
N ALA A 39 6.02 -1.56 -3.12
CA ALA A 39 5.48 -2.90 -2.90
C ALA A 39 3.94 -2.90 -2.88
N GLY A 40 3.31 -1.89 -2.28
CA GLY A 40 1.86 -1.71 -2.30
C GLY A 40 1.31 -1.48 -3.71
N LEU A 41 2.01 -0.68 -4.53
CA LEU A 41 1.61 -0.43 -5.92
C LEU A 41 1.61 -1.69 -6.79
N LEU A 42 2.48 -2.68 -6.52
CA LEU A 42 2.49 -3.94 -7.26
C LEU A 42 1.16 -4.71 -7.12
N LEU A 43 0.43 -4.54 -6.02
CA LEU A 43 -0.87 -5.16 -5.83
C LEU A 43 -1.92 -4.63 -6.82
N ILE A 44 -1.72 -3.46 -7.42
CA ILE A 44 -2.61 -2.91 -8.46
C ILE A 44 -2.67 -3.85 -9.68
N VAL A 45 -1.56 -4.49 -10.04
CA VAL A 45 -1.49 -5.45 -11.15
C VAL A 45 -2.45 -6.61 -10.90
N ILE A 46 -2.45 -7.16 -9.68
CA ILE A 46 -3.36 -8.25 -9.28
C ILE A 46 -4.82 -7.77 -9.27
N VAL A 47 -5.07 -6.58 -8.74
CA VAL A 47 -6.41 -5.98 -8.73
C VAL A 47 -6.97 -5.81 -10.15
N GLY A 48 -6.11 -5.54 -11.14
CA GLY A 48 -6.50 -5.39 -12.54
C GLY A 48 -6.62 -6.68 -13.33
N GLU A 49 -5.78 -7.69 -13.06
CA GLU A 49 -5.78 -8.98 -13.78
C GLU A 49 -6.79 -9.99 -13.21
N VAL A 50 -7.12 -9.91 -11.92
CA VAL A 50 -7.98 -10.90 -11.28
C VAL A 50 -9.43 -10.42 -11.19
N SER A 51 -10.36 -11.28 -11.60
CA SER A 51 -11.81 -11.00 -11.60
C SER A 51 -12.39 -10.72 -10.21
N SER A 52 -11.75 -11.24 -9.15
CA SER A 52 -12.22 -11.10 -7.77
C SER A 52 -11.15 -10.47 -6.88
N ILE A 53 -11.56 -9.41 -6.17
CA ILE A 53 -10.68 -8.69 -5.23
C ILE A 53 -10.22 -9.54 -4.05
N LYS A 54 -10.92 -10.66 -3.79
CA LYS A 54 -10.56 -11.61 -2.73
C LYS A 54 -9.11 -12.10 -2.88
N TRP A 55 -8.66 -12.36 -4.10
CA TRP A 55 -7.30 -12.82 -4.36
C TRP A 55 -6.23 -11.76 -4.06
N ALA A 56 -6.54 -10.48 -4.29
CA ALA A 56 -5.62 -9.40 -3.93
C ALA A 56 -5.43 -9.32 -2.41
N TRP A 57 -6.50 -9.52 -1.63
CA TRP A 57 -6.41 -9.61 -0.17
C TRP A 57 -5.61 -10.81 0.32
N VAL A 58 -5.77 -11.98 -0.32
CA VAL A 58 -4.98 -13.19 -0.01
C VAL A 58 -3.50 -12.95 -0.26
N ILE A 59 -3.14 -12.34 -1.40
CA ILE A 59 -1.74 -12.05 -1.74
C ILE A 59 -1.16 -11.00 -0.78
N PHE A 60 -1.91 -9.95 -0.46
CA PHE A 60 -1.51 -8.98 0.57
C PHE A 60 -1.24 -9.65 1.92
N ALA A 61 -2.12 -10.56 2.36
CA ALA A 61 -1.93 -11.31 3.60
C ALA A 61 -0.68 -12.20 3.56
N ALA A 62 -0.46 -12.92 2.45
CA ALA A 62 0.72 -13.75 2.26
C ALA A 62 2.02 -12.92 2.30
N VAL A 63 2.08 -11.80 1.58
CA VAL A 63 3.23 -10.88 1.60
C VAL A 63 3.44 -10.31 3.00
N SER A 64 2.38 -9.93 3.69
CA SER A 64 2.46 -9.38 5.06
C SER A 64 3.07 -10.38 6.04
N ILE A 65 2.63 -11.65 5.99
CA ILE A 65 3.16 -12.71 6.85
C ILE A 65 4.62 -12.98 6.51
N LEU A 66 4.94 -13.15 5.23
CA LEU A 66 6.31 -13.41 4.79
C LEU A 66 7.25 -12.25 5.11
N ALA A 67 6.79 -11.01 4.95
CA ALA A 67 7.57 -9.81 5.26
C ALA A 67 7.82 -9.70 6.77
N ALA A 68 6.81 -9.98 7.60
CA ALA A 68 6.97 -10.01 9.05
C ALA A 68 8.01 -11.03 9.51
N LEU A 69 8.12 -12.17 8.81
CA LEU A 69 9.11 -13.21 9.10
C LEU A 69 10.51 -12.86 8.57
N LEU A 70 10.60 -12.39 7.33
CA LEU A 70 11.88 -12.28 6.59
C LEU A 70 12.54 -10.90 6.67
N CYS A 71 11.77 -9.81 6.80
CA CYS A 71 12.33 -8.46 6.78
C CYS A 71 12.94 -8.12 8.15
N PRO A 72 14.20 -7.65 8.19
CA PRO A 72 14.87 -7.32 9.44
C PRO A 72 14.28 -6.09 10.12
N ASP A 73 13.93 -5.06 9.34
CA ASP A 73 13.33 -3.83 9.85
C ASP A 73 11.81 -3.96 9.94
N LYS A 74 11.29 -3.98 11.17
CA LYS A 74 9.84 -4.10 11.41
C LYS A 74 9.09 -2.81 11.11
N GLY A 75 9.75 -1.64 11.09
CA GLY A 75 9.14 -0.38 10.71
C GLY A 75 8.66 -0.40 9.25
N VAL A 76 9.46 -0.95 8.35
CA VAL A 76 9.13 -1.12 6.93
C VAL A 76 7.93 -2.04 6.73
N VAL A 77 7.90 -3.15 7.46
CA VAL A 77 6.79 -4.10 7.43
C VAL A 77 5.50 -3.45 7.96
N ILE A 78 5.60 -2.69 9.05
CA ILE A 78 4.47 -1.95 9.63
C ILE A 78 3.93 -0.96 8.61
N TYR A 79 4.76 -0.16 7.93
CA TYR A 79 4.29 0.77 6.90
C TYR A 79 3.54 0.07 5.75
N TYR A 80 4.00 -1.11 5.35
CA TYR A 80 3.30 -1.90 4.34
C TYR A 80 1.93 -2.41 4.83
N ILE A 81 1.89 -3.04 6.00
CA ILE A 81 0.67 -3.66 6.54
C ILE A 81 -0.38 -2.58 6.89
N PHE A 82 0.04 -1.52 7.58
CA PHE A 82 -0.85 -0.49 8.10
C PHE A 82 -1.29 0.54 7.09
N PHE A 83 -0.65 0.65 5.93
CA PHE A 83 -1.10 1.63 4.96
C PHE A 83 -0.85 1.20 3.52
N PHE A 84 0.42 1.11 3.11
CA PHE A 84 0.74 1.07 1.68
C PHE A 84 0.21 -0.19 0.96
N GLY A 85 0.20 -1.34 1.62
CA GLY A 85 -0.24 -2.59 1.02
C GLY A 85 -1.74 -2.67 0.82
N HIS A 86 -2.55 -2.27 1.80
CA HIS A 86 -4.00 -2.37 1.69
C HIS A 86 -4.66 -1.17 1.02
N TYR A 87 -3.99 -0.01 0.97
CA TYR A 87 -4.56 1.23 0.44
C TYR A 87 -5.07 1.09 -1.01
N PRO A 88 -4.32 0.53 -1.98
CA PRO A 88 -4.81 0.35 -3.34
C PRO A 88 -6.06 -0.55 -3.44
N LEU A 89 -6.21 -1.51 -2.53
CA LEU A 89 -7.36 -2.42 -2.48
C LEU A 89 -8.61 -1.68 -1.97
N LEU A 90 -8.46 -0.90 -0.91
CA LEU A 90 -9.55 -0.09 -0.36
C LEU A 90 -9.94 1.06 -1.27
N LYS A 91 -8.95 1.69 -1.91
CA LYS A 91 -9.18 2.76 -2.90
C LYS A 91 -10.14 2.32 -4.02
N ARG A 92 -9.99 1.10 -4.54
CA ARG A 92 -10.92 0.54 -5.54
C ARG A 92 -12.37 0.49 -5.04
N SER A 93 -12.58 0.32 -3.74
CA SER A 93 -13.92 0.30 -3.14
C SER A 93 -14.44 1.71 -2.88
N ILE A 94 -13.58 2.62 -2.40
CA ILE A 94 -13.91 4.02 -2.15
C ILE A 94 -14.28 4.75 -3.44
N GLU A 95 -13.57 4.49 -4.54
CA GLU A 95 -13.82 5.16 -5.82
C GLU A 95 -15.10 4.69 -6.53
N ARG A 96 -15.84 3.72 -5.96
CA ARG A 96 -17.18 3.34 -6.44
C ARG A 96 -18.26 4.35 -6.07
N PHE A 97 -18.04 5.18 -5.05
CA PHE A 97 -19.00 6.21 -4.66
C PHE A 97 -19.07 7.30 -5.74
N GLN A 98 -20.27 7.75 -6.12
CA GLN A 98 -20.43 8.78 -7.17
C GLN A 98 -19.95 10.17 -6.72
N ASN A 99 -20.09 10.48 -5.42
CA ASN A 99 -19.75 11.80 -4.88
C ASN A 99 -18.24 11.93 -4.59
N ARG A 100 -17.57 12.82 -5.32
CA ARG A 100 -16.13 13.10 -5.15
C ARG A 100 -15.78 13.60 -3.75
N VAL A 101 -16.65 14.36 -3.10
CA VAL A 101 -16.42 14.85 -1.74
C VAL A 101 -16.38 13.67 -0.76
N CYS A 102 -17.35 12.76 -0.86
CA CYS A 102 -17.37 11.54 -0.03
C CYS A 102 -16.12 10.67 -0.24
N GLN A 103 -15.64 10.54 -1.48
CA GLN A 103 -14.41 9.80 -1.76
C GLN A 103 -13.19 10.40 -1.04
N TRP A 104 -13.00 11.73 -1.14
CA TRP A 104 -11.89 12.41 -0.49
C TRP A 104 -11.98 12.35 1.03
N VAL A 105 -13.18 12.54 1.60
CA VAL A 105 -13.40 12.41 3.05
C VAL A 105 -13.03 11.01 3.52
N LEU A 106 -13.48 9.95 2.84
CA LEU A 106 -13.13 8.57 3.18
C LEU A 106 -11.62 8.30 3.06
N LYS A 107 -10.98 8.81 2.00
CA LYS A 107 -9.52 8.70 1.79
C LYS A 107 -8.74 9.34 2.94
N PHE A 108 -9.09 10.56 3.32
CA PHE A 108 -8.44 11.27 4.43
C PHE A 108 -8.72 10.61 5.78
N LEU A 109 -9.94 10.15 6.04
CA LEU A 109 -10.27 9.44 7.27
C LEU A 109 -9.44 8.16 7.39
N LEU A 110 -9.32 7.40 6.31
CA LEU A 110 -8.53 6.17 6.27
C LEU A 110 -7.04 6.45 6.54
N PHE A 111 -6.47 7.43 5.85
CA PHE A 111 -5.07 7.81 6.06
C PHE A 111 -4.79 8.28 7.50
N ASN A 112 -5.62 9.19 8.03
CA ASN A 112 -5.43 9.72 9.38
C ASN A 112 -5.70 8.67 10.46
N ALA A 113 -6.64 7.74 10.23
CA ALA A 113 -6.86 6.60 11.12
C ALA A 113 -5.63 5.68 11.16
N CYS A 114 -5.05 5.35 10.00
CA CYS A 114 -3.82 4.55 9.91
C CYS A 114 -2.64 5.24 10.59
N LEU A 115 -2.48 6.55 10.38
CA LEU A 115 -1.42 7.34 11.00
C LEU A 115 -1.55 7.38 12.52
N THR A 116 -2.78 7.58 13.01
CA THR A 116 -3.08 7.60 14.45
C THR A 116 -2.81 6.22 15.06
N ALA A 117 -3.28 5.15 14.42
CA ALA A 117 -3.03 3.78 14.87
C ALA A 117 -1.52 3.46 14.91
N ALA A 118 -0.78 3.82 13.87
CA ALA A 118 0.67 3.65 13.82
C ALA A 118 1.37 4.41 14.95
N TYR A 119 0.97 5.66 15.20
CA TYR A 119 1.51 6.47 16.31
C TYR A 119 1.25 5.82 17.67
N PHE A 120 0.02 5.37 17.95
CA PHE A 120 -0.31 4.71 19.21
C PHE A 120 0.51 3.44 19.42
N ILE A 121 0.65 2.60 18.38
CA ILE A 121 1.47 1.38 18.42
C ILE A 121 2.92 1.73 18.71
N THR A 122 3.48 2.71 18.00
CA THR A 122 4.88 3.12 18.19
C THR A 122 5.14 3.69 19.58
N VAL A 123 4.25 4.51 20.12
CA VAL A 123 4.42 5.11 21.45
C VAL A 123 4.21 4.08 22.57
N GLN A 124 3.14 3.28 22.50
CA GLN A 124 2.79 2.34 23.57
C GLN A 124 3.66 1.08 23.59
N LEU A 125 4.03 0.54 22.42
CA LEU A 125 4.84 -0.69 22.35
C LEU A 125 6.34 -0.44 22.36
N PHE A 126 6.82 0.69 21.79
CA PHE A 126 8.26 0.95 21.66
C PHE A 126 8.79 2.04 22.62
N GLY A 127 7.92 2.68 23.41
CA GLY A 127 8.35 3.59 24.49
C GLY A 127 9.18 4.79 24.03
N LEU A 128 9.04 5.20 22.76
CA LEU A 128 9.81 6.32 22.20
C LEU A 128 9.45 7.63 22.93
N PRO A 129 10.46 8.47 23.25
CA PRO A 129 10.20 9.72 23.96
C PRO A 129 9.29 10.65 23.14
N ASN A 130 8.28 11.22 23.80
CA ASN A 130 7.32 12.20 23.25
C ASN A 130 7.96 13.52 22.72
N GLY A 131 9.29 13.61 22.70
CA GLY A 131 10.04 14.84 22.39
C GLY A 131 9.89 15.33 20.94
N VAL A 132 9.57 14.45 19.99
CA VAL A 132 9.36 14.82 18.58
C VAL A 132 8.07 15.64 18.39
N VAL A 133 7.16 15.59 19.36
CA VAL A 133 5.79 16.13 19.26
C VAL A 133 5.70 17.59 19.70
N LYS A 134 6.70 18.13 20.42
CA LYS A 134 6.54 19.38 21.16
C LYS A 134 6.55 20.67 20.33
N TYR A 135 7.20 20.68 19.16
CA TYR A 135 7.34 21.91 18.34
C TYR A 135 7.05 21.75 16.84
N GLY A 136 6.92 20.52 16.33
CA GLY A 136 6.77 20.26 14.88
C GLY A 136 5.58 19.39 14.50
N TYR A 137 4.76 18.95 15.46
CA TYR A 137 3.70 17.95 15.20
C TYR A 137 2.68 18.41 14.15
N LEU A 138 2.20 19.65 14.24
CA LEU A 138 1.28 20.20 13.24
C LEU A 138 1.91 20.27 11.85
N LEU A 139 3.18 20.67 11.77
CA LEU A 139 3.92 20.76 10.51
C LEU A 139 4.13 19.36 9.89
N ILE A 140 4.46 18.36 10.70
CA ILE A 140 4.59 16.96 10.28
C ILE A 140 3.24 16.41 9.79
N LEU A 141 2.15 16.66 10.51
CA LEU A 141 0.81 16.25 10.08
C LEU A 141 0.42 16.87 8.74
N VAL A 142 0.69 18.16 8.54
CA VAL A 142 0.42 18.84 7.26
C VAL A 142 1.26 18.22 6.15
N LEU A 143 2.56 18.01 6.36
CA LEU A 143 3.44 17.37 5.38
C LEU A 143 2.99 15.95 5.02
N LEU A 144 2.57 15.15 6.00
CA LEU A 144 2.08 13.79 5.79
C LEU A 144 0.78 13.77 4.98
N ASN A 145 -0.14 14.70 5.25
CA ASN A 145 -1.37 14.84 4.45
C ASN A 145 -1.06 15.29 3.01
N ILE A 146 -0.10 16.18 2.80
CA ILE A 146 0.36 16.57 1.45
C ILE A 146 0.98 15.37 0.72
N ALA A 147 1.85 14.63 1.39
CA ALA A 147 2.46 13.41 0.86
C ALA A 147 1.40 12.36 0.50
N PHE A 148 0.34 12.23 1.31
CA PHE A 148 -0.79 11.36 1.02
C PHE A 148 -1.54 11.78 -0.24
N VAL A 149 -1.82 13.08 -0.44
CA VAL A 149 -2.46 13.57 -1.68
C VAL A 149 -1.60 13.23 -2.90
N LEU A 150 -0.28 13.47 -2.82
CA LEU A 150 0.65 13.13 -3.90
C LEU A 150 0.64 11.62 -4.19
N TYR A 151 0.66 10.79 -3.14
CA TYR A 151 0.59 9.34 -3.25
C TYR A 151 -0.74 8.89 -3.88
N ASP A 152 -1.88 9.46 -3.47
CA ASP A 152 -3.18 9.13 -4.05
C ASP A 152 -3.23 9.44 -5.55
N ILE A 153 -2.74 10.61 -5.95
CA ILE A 153 -2.66 11.01 -7.36
C ILE A 153 -1.74 10.03 -8.13
N ALA A 154 -0.59 9.66 -7.57
CA ALA A 154 0.32 8.70 -8.17
C ALA A 154 -0.35 7.34 -8.38
N VAL A 155 -1.05 6.83 -7.37
CA VAL A 155 -1.83 5.58 -7.45
C VAL A 155 -2.90 5.68 -8.54
N THR A 156 -3.68 6.77 -8.62
CA THR A 156 -4.72 6.94 -9.65
C THR A 156 -4.12 6.93 -11.05
N ARG A 157 -3.00 7.65 -11.25
CA ARG A 157 -2.30 7.70 -12.54
C ARG A 157 -1.77 6.32 -12.92
N LEU A 158 -1.18 5.59 -11.99
CA LEU A 158 -0.64 4.26 -12.24
C LEU A 158 -1.75 3.27 -12.62
N ILE A 159 -2.87 3.29 -11.91
CA ILE A 159 -4.08 2.53 -12.26
C ILE A 159 -4.54 2.90 -13.68
N THR A 160 -4.66 4.20 -13.98
CA THR A 160 -5.14 4.69 -15.28
C THR A 160 -4.23 4.25 -16.43
N VAL A 161 -2.91 4.39 -16.28
CA VAL A 161 -1.92 3.94 -17.27
C VAL A 161 -2.00 2.43 -17.47
N TYR A 162 -2.10 1.67 -16.38
CA TYR A 162 -2.24 0.22 -16.43
C TYR A 162 -3.49 -0.21 -17.21
N PHE A 163 -4.65 0.36 -16.90
CA PHE A 163 -5.90 0.02 -17.58
C PHE A 163 -5.99 0.54 -19.03
N LEU A 164 -5.49 1.73 -19.34
CA LEU A 164 -5.57 2.31 -20.69
C LEU A 164 -4.53 1.71 -21.65
N ARG A 165 -3.30 1.46 -21.18
CA ARG A 165 -2.18 1.04 -22.03
C ARG A 165 -2.06 -0.47 -22.12
N PHE A 166 -2.26 -1.18 -21.01
CA PHE A 166 -2.01 -2.62 -20.94
C PHE A 166 -3.24 -3.46 -21.30
N ARG A 167 -4.44 -3.06 -20.90
CA ARG A 167 -5.68 -3.80 -21.21
C ARG A 167 -6.02 -3.82 -22.71
N ARG A 168 -5.59 -2.81 -23.49
CA ARG A 168 -5.77 -2.78 -24.95
C ARG A 168 -4.89 -3.78 -25.70
N HIS A 169 -3.73 -4.15 -25.16
CA HIS A 169 -2.80 -5.08 -25.81
C HIS A 169 -3.04 -6.55 -25.46
N LEU A 170 -3.66 -6.85 -24.31
CA LEU A 170 -3.91 -8.23 -23.87
C LEU A 170 -5.23 -8.86 -24.37
N HIS A 171 -6.24 -8.07 -24.74
CA HIS A 171 -7.51 -8.58 -25.29
C HIS A 171 -7.58 -8.59 -26.83
N ARG A 172 -6.43 -8.50 -27.51
CA ARG A 172 -6.34 -8.60 -28.98
C ARG A 172 -6.00 -10.02 -29.47
N ARG A 173 -6.19 -11.03 -28.63
CA ARG A 173 -6.11 -12.46 -28.98
C ARG A 173 -7.19 -13.23 -28.26
#